data_AF-A0A9X3TMZ9-F1
#
_entry.id   AF-A0A9X3TMZ9-F1
#
_cell.length_a   1.000
_cell.length_b   1.000
_cell.length_c   1.000
_cell.angle_alpha   90.00
_cell.angle_beta   90.00
_cell.angle_gamma   90.00
#
_symmetry.space_group_name_H-M   'P 1'
#
loop_
_entity.id
_entity.type
_entity.pdbx_description
1 polymer ?
#
loop_
_entity_poly.entity_id
_entity_poly.type
_entity_poly.pdbx_seq_one_letter_code
_entity_poly.pdbx_strand_id
1 'polypeptide(L)'
;MFKRSLLWVLMVCLLIQGVFVPRANAETAYDDVKGHWASEQIQFLTEQGVYKGNGTRHFYPDKPITRGEALALVNRVFEAVYGPLAAPEEKAYLDHRYPLRKEIEALTANLQVLLDVQTGFVNEYRPGDKILYYLHLASQGQLMKTPQKELVDWWVPTQYLQYPLSREEASMILFHVLAPYKMRSMNVKPQDVAPFFAGYHGWKQPSGYPDTASPYAGAIREFHLFSETRLFNPYKNMTRAEFAAVLKRLYDFYADDAAKQFRESQQRQQKAVNLLLTAANHAYRTKNGKWLDAYLSKPAQESIAKIALPLHDYRVALTLRKDDTDKNKLWVAAAYADPKVGNYELEYLLEPDEGNPFGRKVTSIKFIQK
;
A
#
# COMPACT_ATOMS: atom_id res chain seq x y z
N MET A 1 26.31 50.34 -29.58
CA MET A 1 25.26 50.05 -28.57
C MET A 1 24.20 49.04 -29.03
N PHE A 2 23.83 48.96 -30.31
CA PHE A 2 22.75 48.08 -30.81
C PHE A 2 22.95 46.55 -30.63
N LYS A 3 24.19 46.04 -30.70
CA LYS A 3 24.44 44.58 -30.63
C LYS A 3 24.18 43.96 -29.24
N ARG A 4 24.29 44.75 -28.16
CA ARG A 4 24.05 44.26 -26.79
C ARG A 4 22.56 44.21 -26.46
N SER A 5 21.76 45.15 -26.97
CA SER A 5 20.31 45.15 -26.78
C SER A 5 19.61 44.00 -27.52
N LEU A 6 20.14 43.58 -28.68
CA LEU A 6 19.59 42.45 -29.43
C LEU A 6 19.78 41.10 -28.70
N LEU A 7 20.92 40.92 -28.01
CA LEU A 7 21.19 39.74 -27.18
C LEU A 7 20.26 39.66 -25.97
N TRP A 8 19.93 40.78 -25.35
CA TRP A 8 18.97 40.83 -24.24
C TRP A 8 17.54 40.51 -24.69
N VAL A 9 17.11 41.01 -25.85
CA VAL A 9 15.80 40.67 -26.42
C VAL A 9 15.72 39.19 -26.79
N LEU A 10 16.78 38.62 -27.38
CA LEU A 10 16.81 37.19 -27.73
C LEU A 10 16.80 36.28 -26.50
N MET A 11 17.49 36.68 -25.43
CA MET A 11 17.53 35.95 -24.15
C MET A 11 16.18 36.02 -23.41
N VAL A 12 15.48 37.15 -23.47
CA VAL A 12 14.11 37.28 -22.94
C VAL A 12 13.13 36.44 -23.77
N CYS A 13 13.25 36.42 -25.10
CA CYS A 13 12.41 35.56 -25.95
C CYS A 13 12.65 34.07 -25.69
N LEU A 14 13.90 33.64 -25.40
CA LEU A 14 14.21 32.25 -25.03
C LEU A 14 13.69 31.87 -23.63
N LEU A 15 13.64 32.82 -22.68
CA LEU A 15 13.06 32.59 -21.35
C LEU A 15 11.53 32.49 -21.37
N ILE A 16 10.86 33.11 -22.34
CA ILE A 16 9.39 33.05 -22.48
C ILE A 16 8.91 31.71 -23.08
N GLN A 17 9.79 30.92 -23.71
CA GLN A 17 9.42 29.61 -24.26
C GLN A 17 9.21 28.51 -23.20
N GLY A 18 9.48 28.80 -21.92
CA GLY A 18 9.32 27.84 -20.82
C GLY A 18 7.93 27.73 -20.19
N VAL A 19 6.91 28.50 -20.64
CA VAL A 19 5.63 28.61 -19.91
C VAL A 19 4.42 27.97 -20.60
N PHE A 20 4.56 27.42 -21.80
CA PHE A 20 3.48 26.67 -22.46
C PHE A 20 4.01 25.40 -23.10
N VAL A 21 4.27 24.38 -22.27
CA VAL A 21 4.18 23.00 -22.73
C VAL A 21 2.69 22.65 -22.67
N PRO A 22 1.97 22.53 -23.79
CA PRO A 22 0.66 21.90 -23.73
C PRO A 22 0.87 20.51 -23.14
N ARG A 23 0.29 20.24 -21.97
CA ARG A 23 0.12 18.85 -21.52
C ARG A 23 -0.59 18.16 -22.67
N ALA A 24 0.09 17.24 -23.35
CA ALA A 24 -0.59 16.28 -24.18
C ALA A 24 -1.71 15.70 -23.30
N ASN A 25 -2.96 15.95 -23.66
CA ASN A 25 -4.09 15.27 -23.08
C ASN A 25 -3.90 13.80 -23.44
N ALA A 26 -3.24 13.04 -22.56
CA ALA A 26 -3.23 11.60 -22.65
C ALA A 26 -4.70 11.18 -22.73
N GLU A 27 -5.06 10.57 -23.86
CA GLU A 27 -6.43 10.16 -24.12
C GLU A 27 -6.89 9.28 -22.96
N THR A 28 -8.03 9.63 -22.34
CA THR A 28 -8.53 8.89 -21.18
C THR A 28 -8.73 7.44 -21.58
N ALA A 29 -8.24 6.49 -20.77
CA ALA A 29 -8.39 5.05 -21.05
C ALA A 29 -9.86 4.60 -21.16
N TYR A 30 -10.79 5.44 -20.73
CA TYR A 30 -12.23 5.21 -20.76
C TYR A 30 -12.96 6.38 -21.40
N ASP A 31 -13.94 6.07 -22.24
CA ASP A 31 -14.70 7.05 -23.02
C ASP A 31 -15.70 7.82 -22.12
N ASP A 32 -16.26 7.15 -21.12
CA ASP A 32 -17.27 7.66 -20.17
C ASP A 32 -16.69 8.45 -18.99
N VAL A 33 -15.37 8.68 -18.99
CA VAL A 33 -14.66 9.43 -17.95
C VAL A 33 -14.26 10.82 -18.44
N LYS A 34 -14.33 11.08 -19.76
CA LYS A 34 -13.97 12.38 -20.33
C LYS A 34 -14.86 13.50 -19.78
N GLY A 35 -14.25 14.49 -19.12
CA GLY A 35 -14.97 15.60 -18.49
C GLY A 35 -15.61 15.26 -17.14
N HIS A 36 -15.48 14.02 -16.65
CA HIS A 36 -15.94 13.61 -15.34
C HIS A 36 -14.97 14.14 -14.25
N TRP A 37 -15.50 14.58 -13.09
CA TRP A 37 -14.69 15.19 -12.02
C TRP A 37 -13.57 14.28 -11.49
N ALA A 38 -13.77 12.96 -11.56
CA ALA A 38 -12.82 11.94 -11.13
C ALA A 38 -11.82 11.51 -12.22
N SER A 39 -11.81 12.18 -13.38
CA SER A 39 -11.05 11.74 -14.55
C SER A 39 -9.56 11.58 -14.27
N GLU A 40 -8.95 12.58 -13.62
CA GLU A 40 -7.53 12.57 -13.33
C GLU A 40 -7.15 11.43 -12.36
N GLN A 41 -7.97 11.19 -11.33
CA GLN A 41 -7.73 10.14 -10.34
C GLN A 41 -7.88 8.75 -10.98
N ILE A 42 -8.91 8.55 -11.81
CA ILE A 42 -9.15 7.28 -12.51
C ILE A 42 -8.02 7.00 -13.51
N GLN A 43 -7.62 8.01 -14.27
CA GLN A 43 -6.52 7.90 -15.23
C GLN A 43 -5.22 7.53 -14.51
N PHE A 44 -4.84 8.29 -13.49
CA PHE A 44 -3.64 8.00 -12.70
C PHE A 44 -3.64 6.57 -12.15
N LEU A 45 -4.74 6.15 -11.52
CA LEU A 45 -4.84 4.81 -10.94
C LEU A 45 -4.82 3.71 -12.02
N THR A 46 -5.22 4.02 -13.26
CA THR A 46 -5.10 3.10 -14.39
C THR A 46 -3.65 2.99 -14.86
N GLU A 47 -2.93 4.12 -14.95
CA GLU A 47 -1.50 4.17 -15.28
C GLU A 47 -0.65 3.42 -14.25
N GLN A 48 -1.01 3.50 -12.97
CA GLN A 48 -0.37 2.71 -11.89
C GLN A 48 -0.79 1.23 -11.87
N GLY A 49 -1.72 0.81 -12.74
CA GLY A 49 -2.21 -0.56 -12.83
C GLY A 49 -3.18 -0.99 -11.72
N VAL A 50 -3.71 -0.03 -10.95
CA VAL A 50 -4.72 -0.27 -9.90
C VAL A 50 -6.07 -0.61 -10.54
N TYR A 51 -6.51 0.23 -11.48
CA TYR A 51 -7.63 -0.13 -12.35
C TYR A 51 -7.11 -0.85 -13.57
N LYS A 52 -7.69 -2.02 -13.84
CA LYS A 52 -7.43 -2.80 -15.05
C LYS A 52 -8.59 -2.56 -16.00
N GLY A 53 -8.30 -2.23 -17.25
CA GLY A 53 -9.34 -2.11 -18.29
C GLY A 53 -10.12 -3.42 -18.39
N ASN A 54 -11.44 -3.33 -18.53
CA ASN A 54 -12.34 -4.47 -18.68
C ASN A 54 -12.60 -4.84 -20.16
N GLY A 55 -11.81 -4.30 -21.08
CA GLY A 55 -11.98 -4.48 -22.53
C GLY A 55 -13.15 -3.70 -23.15
N THR A 56 -13.99 -3.05 -22.36
CA THR A 56 -15.21 -2.35 -22.85
C THR A 56 -15.01 -0.85 -23.10
N ARG A 57 -13.82 -0.30 -22.84
CA ARG A 57 -13.50 1.16 -22.82
C ARG A 57 -14.42 2.00 -21.91
N HIS A 58 -15.18 1.39 -21.01
CA HIS A 58 -16.05 2.08 -20.06
C HIS A 58 -15.66 1.77 -18.61
N PHE A 59 -15.53 2.81 -17.80
CA PHE A 59 -15.20 2.72 -16.38
C PHE A 59 -16.45 2.60 -15.50
N TYR A 60 -17.56 3.19 -15.94
CA TYR A 60 -18.81 3.38 -15.21
C TYR A 60 -18.62 4.16 -13.90
N PRO A 61 -18.18 5.42 -13.94
CA PRO A 61 -17.79 6.18 -12.73
C PRO A 61 -18.91 6.31 -11.68
N ASP A 62 -20.16 6.42 -12.12
CA ASP A 62 -21.31 6.63 -11.24
C ASP A 62 -21.95 5.33 -10.74
N LYS A 63 -21.52 4.16 -11.25
CA LYS A 63 -22.00 2.89 -10.70
C LYS A 63 -21.47 2.68 -9.28
N PRO A 64 -22.25 2.04 -8.39
CA PRO A 64 -21.75 1.66 -7.08
C PRO A 64 -20.54 0.73 -7.21
N ILE A 65 -19.56 0.91 -6.33
CA ILE A 65 -18.47 -0.05 -6.18
C ILE A 65 -18.90 -1.19 -5.25
N THR A 66 -18.55 -2.43 -5.57
CA THR A 66 -18.83 -3.57 -4.68
C THR A 66 -17.78 -3.71 -3.57
N ARG A 67 -18.14 -4.33 -2.44
CA ARG A 67 -17.21 -4.56 -1.31
C ARG A 67 -15.96 -5.33 -1.74
N GLY A 68 -16.12 -6.41 -2.50
CA GLY A 68 -15.00 -7.24 -2.91
C GLY A 68 -14.14 -6.59 -4.00
N GLU A 69 -14.72 -5.78 -4.91
CA GLU A 69 -13.92 -4.91 -5.80
C GLU A 69 -13.09 -3.92 -4.99
N ALA A 70 -13.66 -3.29 -3.97
CA ALA A 70 -12.95 -2.33 -3.14
C ALA A 70 -11.75 -2.97 -2.43
N LEU A 71 -11.90 -4.16 -1.84
CA LEU A 71 -10.78 -4.90 -1.22
C LEU A 71 -9.68 -5.21 -2.24
N ALA A 72 -10.05 -5.70 -3.43
CA ALA A 72 -9.07 -5.98 -4.49
C ALA A 72 -8.34 -4.71 -4.94
N LEU A 73 -9.04 -3.58 -5.08
CA LEU A 73 -8.41 -2.32 -5.46
C LEU A 73 -7.51 -1.74 -4.37
N VAL A 74 -7.85 -1.91 -3.09
CA VAL A 74 -6.95 -1.56 -1.98
C VAL A 74 -5.67 -2.40 -2.06
N ASN A 75 -5.77 -3.70 -2.34
CA ASN A 75 -4.57 -4.53 -2.57
C ASN A 75 -3.73 -3.99 -3.72
N ARG A 76 -4.37 -3.62 -4.84
CA ARG A 76 -3.64 -3.12 -5.99
C ARG A 76 -3.01 -1.76 -5.75
N VAL A 77 -3.61 -0.87 -4.95
CA VAL A 77 -2.94 0.36 -4.50
C VAL A 77 -1.69 0.00 -3.72
N PHE A 78 -1.81 -0.93 -2.78
CA PHE A 78 -0.68 -1.41 -1.99
C PHE A 78 0.44 -1.97 -2.89
N GLU A 79 0.11 -2.89 -3.79
CA GLU A 79 1.08 -3.49 -4.72
C GLU A 79 1.63 -2.48 -5.72
N ALA A 80 0.88 -1.46 -6.12
CA ALA A 80 1.39 -0.41 -6.99
C ALA A 80 2.49 0.43 -6.30
N VAL A 81 2.45 0.55 -4.96
CA VAL A 81 3.48 1.25 -4.18
C VAL A 81 4.60 0.30 -3.76
N TYR A 82 4.31 -0.81 -3.11
CA TYR A 82 5.34 -1.64 -2.48
C TYR A 82 5.74 -2.87 -3.32
N GLY A 83 4.99 -3.18 -4.38
CA GLY A 83 4.97 -4.52 -4.95
C GLY A 83 4.27 -5.52 -4.01
N PRO A 84 4.01 -6.75 -4.47
CA PRO A 84 3.54 -7.81 -3.58
C PRO A 84 4.63 -8.20 -2.59
N LEU A 85 4.30 -8.25 -1.30
CA LEU A 85 5.23 -8.60 -0.22
C LEU A 85 5.14 -10.07 0.18
N ALA A 86 3.99 -10.70 -0.05
CA ALA A 86 3.73 -12.08 0.29
C ALA A 86 2.85 -12.77 -0.74
N ALA A 87 2.92 -14.10 -0.77
CA ALA A 87 2.00 -14.91 -1.53
C ALA A 87 0.59 -14.85 -0.91
N PRO A 88 -0.48 -14.96 -1.72
CA PRO A 88 -1.84 -15.06 -1.20
C PRO A 88 -1.97 -16.25 -0.24
N GLU A 89 -2.51 -16.01 0.96
CA GLU A 89 -2.80 -17.05 1.95
C GLU A 89 -4.25 -17.51 1.80
N GLU A 90 -4.47 -18.82 1.69
CA GLU A 90 -5.83 -19.35 1.60
C GLU A 90 -6.64 -19.06 2.86
N LYS A 91 -7.82 -18.45 2.69
CA LYS A 91 -8.75 -18.20 3.79
C LYS A 91 -9.98 -19.10 3.69
N ALA A 92 -10.17 -19.95 4.70
CA ALA A 92 -11.29 -20.90 4.78
C ALA A 92 -12.66 -20.20 4.89
N TYR A 93 -12.69 -18.95 5.36
CA TYR A 93 -13.91 -18.15 5.53
C TYR A 93 -14.24 -17.25 4.31
N LEU A 94 -13.53 -17.43 3.19
CA LEU A 94 -13.80 -16.75 1.91
C LEU A 94 -14.26 -17.74 0.85
N ASP A 95 -15.35 -17.39 0.15
CA ASP A 95 -15.90 -18.19 -0.95
C ASP A 95 -14.91 -18.40 -2.09
N HIS A 96 -14.53 -19.67 -2.29
CA HIS A 96 -13.66 -20.13 -3.36
C HIS A 96 -14.16 -19.75 -4.76
N ARG A 97 -15.47 -19.52 -4.92
CA ARG A 97 -16.09 -19.12 -6.19
C ARG A 97 -16.01 -17.62 -6.44
N TYR A 98 -15.62 -16.82 -5.45
CA TYR A 98 -15.56 -15.38 -5.63
C TYR A 98 -14.40 -14.99 -6.56
N PRO A 99 -14.64 -14.30 -7.69
CA PRO A 99 -13.62 -14.10 -8.72
C PRO A 99 -12.36 -13.36 -8.24
N LEU A 100 -12.51 -12.42 -7.29
CA LEU A 100 -11.40 -11.62 -6.76
C LEU A 100 -10.82 -12.20 -5.47
N ARG A 101 -11.16 -13.45 -5.09
CA ARG A 101 -10.69 -14.09 -3.84
C ARG A 101 -9.18 -13.99 -3.69
N LYS A 102 -8.41 -14.32 -4.74
CA LYS A 102 -6.94 -14.33 -4.68
C LYS A 102 -6.35 -12.95 -4.40
N GLU A 103 -7.00 -11.88 -4.85
CA GLU A 103 -6.56 -10.51 -4.58
C GLU A 103 -6.90 -10.06 -3.16
N ILE A 104 -8.02 -10.56 -2.61
CA ILE A 104 -8.36 -10.37 -1.20
C ILE A 104 -7.39 -11.14 -0.31
N GLU A 105 -7.06 -12.39 -0.65
CA GLU A 105 -6.05 -13.19 0.05
C GLU A 105 -4.67 -12.51 0.02
N ALA A 106 -4.28 -11.96 -1.14
CA ALA A 106 -3.07 -11.15 -1.28
C ALA A 106 -3.11 -9.91 -0.37
N LEU A 107 -4.25 -9.20 -0.29
CA LEU A 107 -4.42 -8.06 0.63
C LEU A 107 -4.11 -8.48 2.07
N THR A 108 -4.70 -9.59 2.53
CA THR A 108 -4.53 -10.02 3.92
C THR A 108 -3.08 -10.33 4.25
N ALA A 109 -2.37 -11.03 3.35
CA ALA A 109 -0.96 -11.37 3.51
C ALA A 109 -0.06 -10.11 3.46
N ASN A 110 -0.28 -9.23 2.48
CA ASN A 110 0.46 -7.98 2.31
C ASN A 110 0.31 -7.05 3.52
N LEU A 111 -0.91 -6.88 4.04
CA LEU A 111 -1.17 -6.07 5.24
C LEU A 111 -0.48 -6.65 6.48
N GLN A 112 -0.40 -7.97 6.59
CA GLN A 112 0.30 -8.60 7.71
C GLN A 112 1.79 -8.28 7.69
N VAL A 113 2.44 -8.43 6.53
CA VAL A 113 3.87 -8.14 6.39
C VAL A 113 4.14 -6.65 6.62
N LEU A 114 3.32 -5.76 6.03
CA LEU A 114 3.43 -4.33 6.28
C LEU A 114 3.37 -4.01 7.77
N LEU A 115 2.40 -4.61 8.47
CA LEU A 115 2.23 -4.39 9.90
C LEU A 115 3.44 -4.86 10.69
N ASP A 116 3.88 -6.11 10.49
CA ASP A 116 5.02 -6.67 11.22
C ASP A 116 6.30 -5.85 11.03
N VAL A 117 6.57 -5.42 9.79
CA VAL A 117 7.76 -4.60 9.48
C VAL A 117 7.63 -3.21 10.10
N GLN A 118 6.48 -2.56 9.97
CA GLN A 118 6.30 -1.20 10.47
C GLN A 118 6.25 -1.14 12.00
N THR A 119 5.81 -2.19 12.69
CA THR A 119 5.85 -2.25 14.16
C THR A 119 7.18 -2.81 14.69
N GLY A 120 7.87 -3.65 13.92
CA GLY A 120 9.16 -4.26 14.27
C GLY A 120 9.04 -5.53 15.13
N PHE A 121 7.89 -6.18 15.14
CA PHE A 121 7.64 -7.46 15.81
C PHE A 121 6.52 -8.22 15.10
N VAL A 122 6.41 -9.53 15.34
CA VAL A 122 5.33 -10.36 14.76
C VAL A 122 4.03 -10.08 15.50
N ASN A 123 3.02 -9.58 14.79
CA ASN A 123 1.75 -9.20 15.40
C ASN A 123 0.79 -10.39 15.48
N GLU A 124 0.13 -10.53 16.63
CA GLU A 124 -1.06 -11.38 16.78
C GLU A 124 -2.28 -10.75 16.11
N TYR A 125 -2.31 -9.42 16.03
CA TYR A 125 -3.33 -8.69 15.31
C TYR A 125 -3.21 -8.91 13.80
N ARG A 126 -4.28 -9.39 13.18
CA ARG A 126 -4.40 -9.68 11.74
C ARG A 126 -5.34 -8.68 11.07
N PRO A 127 -4.86 -7.57 10.46
CA PRO A 127 -5.73 -6.53 9.91
C PRO A 127 -6.68 -7.05 8.82
N GLY A 128 -6.15 -7.86 7.89
CA GLY A 128 -6.94 -8.45 6.80
C GLY A 128 -8.07 -9.33 7.31
N ASP A 129 -7.78 -10.20 8.28
CA ASP A 129 -8.77 -11.09 8.87
C ASP A 129 -9.86 -10.29 9.62
N LYS A 130 -9.49 -9.20 10.30
CA LYS A 130 -10.48 -8.30 10.94
C LYS A 130 -11.38 -7.61 9.95
N ILE A 131 -10.83 -7.11 8.83
CA ILE A 131 -11.64 -6.53 7.76
C ILE A 131 -12.72 -7.52 7.31
N LEU A 132 -12.31 -8.76 7.04
CA LEU A 132 -13.22 -9.81 6.57
C LEU A 132 -14.25 -10.19 7.63
N TYR A 133 -13.83 -10.28 8.89
CA TYR A 133 -14.74 -10.57 10.00
C TYR A 133 -15.76 -9.45 10.22
N TYR A 134 -15.37 -8.18 10.16
CA TYR A 134 -16.33 -7.07 10.27
C TYR A 134 -17.28 -6.98 9.07
N LEU A 135 -16.83 -7.35 7.87
CA LEU A 135 -17.72 -7.50 6.72
C LEU A 135 -18.71 -8.67 6.92
N HIS A 136 -18.27 -9.78 7.52
CA HIS A 136 -19.18 -10.84 7.95
C HIS A 136 -20.23 -10.30 8.94
N LEU A 137 -19.83 -9.58 10.00
CA LEU A 137 -20.77 -8.97 10.95
C LEU A 137 -21.73 -7.99 10.27
N ALA A 138 -21.23 -7.16 9.35
CA ALA A 138 -22.04 -6.24 8.57
C ALA A 138 -23.10 -6.97 7.73
N SER A 139 -22.77 -8.15 7.18
CA SER A 139 -23.72 -8.99 6.44
C SER A 139 -24.90 -9.46 7.27
N GLN A 140 -24.74 -9.51 8.59
CA GLN A 140 -25.76 -9.90 9.56
C GLN A 140 -26.42 -8.69 10.23
N GLY A 141 -26.12 -7.46 9.81
CA GLY A 141 -26.60 -6.23 10.44
C GLY A 141 -25.96 -5.94 11.81
N GLN A 142 -24.74 -6.43 12.03
CA GLN A 142 -24.04 -6.40 13.33
C GLN A 142 -22.70 -5.65 13.32
N LEU A 143 -22.38 -4.85 12.28
CA LEU A 143 -21.08 -4.19 12.10
C LEU A 143 -20.52 -3.50 13.37
N MET A 144 -21.40 -2.84 14.15
CA MET A 144 -21.06 -2.05 15.33
C MET A 144 -21.41 -2.72 16.67
N LYS A 145 -21.81 -4.00 16.65
CA LYS A 145 -22.07 -4.75 17.88
C LYS A 145 -20.78 -5.39 18.37
N THR A 146 -20.68 -5.63 19.68
CA THR A 146 -19.58 -6.38 20.27
C THR A 146 -19.38 -7.68 19.48
N PRO A 147 -18.21 -7.92 18.87
CA PRO A 147 -17.85 -9.20 18.30
C PRO A 147 -18.17 -10.30 19.31
N GLN A 148 -19.09 -11.19 18.97
CA GLN A 148 -19.17 -12.45 19.69
C GLN A 148 -17.82 -13.14 19.48
N LYS A 149 -17.22 -13.66 20.57
CA LYS A 149 -15.91 -14.35 20.56
C LYS A 149 -15.78 -15.09 19.24
N GLU A 150 -14.76 -14.73 18.42
CA GLU A 150 -14.64 -15.17 17.01
C GLU A 150 -15.18 -16.59 16.87
N LEU A 151 -16.36 -16.70 16.25
CA LEU A 151 -17.02 -17.99 16.11
C LEU A 151 -16.06 -18.88 15.33
N VAL A 152 -15.93 -20.15 15.69
CA VAL A 152 -15.02 -21.05 14.96
C VAL A 152 -15.45 -21.21 13.49
N ASP A 153 -16.75 -20.99 13.20
CA ASP A 153 -17.37 -21.10 11.88
C ASP A 153 -18.04 -19.77 11.47
N TRP A 154 -17.26 -18.84 10.89
CA TRP A 154 -17.80 -17.67 10.20
C TRP A 154 -17.38 -17.64 8.74
N TRP A 155 -18.13 -16.92 7.91
CA TRP A 155 -17.94 -16.90 6.46
C TRP A 155 -18.40 -15.58 5.85
N VAL A 156 -17.66 -15.07 4.86
CA VAL A 156 -18.08 -13.91 4.05
C VAL A 156 -18.72 -14.40 2.74
N PRO A 157 -20.04 -14.28 2.56
CA PRO A 157 -20.71 -14.77 1.37
C PRO A 157 -20.30 -14.02 0.10
N THR A 158 -20.15 -14.75 -1.02
CA THR A 158 -19.97 -14.16 -2.37
C THR A 158 -21.03 -13.10 -2.68
N GLN A 159 -22.27 -13.34 -2.29
CA GLN A 159 -23.36 -12.38 -2.48
C GLN A 159 -23.10 -11.07 -1.75
N TYR A 160 -22.57 -11.13 -0.53
CA TYR A 160 -22.29 -9.93 0.26
C TYR A 160 -21.10 -9.15 -0.32
N LEU A 161 -20.05 -9.85 -0.80
CA LEU A 161 -18.92 -9.21 -1.49
C LEU A 161 -19.35 -8.46 -2.77
N GLN A 162 -20.44 -8.88 -3.42
CA GLN A 162 -20.98 -8.23 -4.61
C GLN A 162 -21.92 -7.06 -4.30
N TYR A 163 -22.31 -6.84 -3.06
CA TYR A 163 -23.17 -5.72 -2.71
C TYR A 163 -22.38 -4.39 -2.67
N PRO A 164 -23.06 -3.25 -2.92
CA PRO A 164 -22.46 -1.91 -2.86
C PRO A 164 -21.78 -1.62 -1.52
N LEU A 165 -20.57 -1.07 -1.56
CA LEU A 165 -19.83 -0.63 -0.38
C LEU A 165 -20.39 0.68 0.17
N SER A 166 -20.72 0.72 1.46
CA SER A 166 -21.07 1.97 2.14
C SER A 166 -19.84 2.76 2.58
N ARG A 167 -20.00 4.07 2.82
CA ARG A 167 -18.93 4.91 3.38
C ARG A 167 -18.47 4.45 4.76
N GLU A 168 -19.38 3.93 5.58
CA GLU A 168 -19.04 3.39 6.91
C GLU A 168 -18.17 2.14 6.80
N GLU A 169 -18.52 1.20 5.92
CA GLU A 169 -17.70 0.01 5.66
C GLU A 169 -16.35 0.36 5.07
N ALA A 170 -16.31 1.31 4.13
CA ALA A 170 -15.07 1.82 3.57
C ALA A 170 -14.16 2.40 4.67
N SER A 171 -14.72 3.15 5.64
CA SER A 171 -13.94 3.69 6.75
C SER A 171 -13.39 2.59 7.67
N MET A 172 -14.16 1.53 7.92
CA MET A 172 -13.73 0.37 8.71
C MET A 172 -12.60 -0.39 8.01
N ILE A 173 -12.73 -0.65 6.70
CA ILE A 173 -11.68 -1.27 5.88
C ILE A 173 -10.40 -0.45 5.98
N LEU A 174 -10.49 0.86 5.70
CA LEU A 174 -9.34 1.75 5.64
C LEU A 174 -8.67 1.94 7.01
N PHE A 175 -9.42 1.92 8.10
CA PHE A 175 -8.86 1.94 9.46
C PHE A 175 -7.92 0.76 9.72
N HIS A 176 -8.32 -0.44 9.31
CA HIS A 176 -7.49 -1.64 9.47
C HIS A 176 -6.32 -1.67 8.47
N VAL A 177 -6.52 -1.20 7.25
CA VAL A 177 -5.45 -1.00 6.25
C VAL A 177 -4.37 -0.03 6.77
N LEU A 178 -4.78 1.01 7.50
CA LEU A 178 -3.90 2.02 8.08
C LEU A 178 -3.42 1.68 9.49
N ALA A 179 -3.68 0.48 10.01
CA ALA A 179 -3.32 0.08 11.36
C ALA A 179 -1.84 0.36 11.73
N PRO A 180 -0.84 0.08 10.87
CA PRO A 180 0.56 0.35 11.22
C PRO A 180 0.88 1.85 11.42
N TYR A 181 0.14 2.72 10.72
CA TYR A 181 0.27 4.18 10.81
C TYR A 181 -0.48 4.72 12.02
N LYS A 182 -1.65 4.15 12.27
CA LYS A 182 -2.50 4.52 13.39
C LYS A 182 -1.87 4.14 14.73
N MET A 183 -1.16 3.02 14.80
CA MET A 183 -0.35 2.64 15.98
C MET A 183 0.73 3.68 16.30
N ARG A 184 1.37 4.26 15.27
CA ARG A 184 2.39 5.29 15.45
C ARG A 184 1.80 6.60 15.96
N SER A 185 0.66 7.05 15.42
CA SER A 185 0.02 8.29 15.87
C SER A 185 -0.52 8.20 17.30
N MET A 186 -0.83 6.99 17.78
CA MET A 186 -1.38 6.75 19.12
C MET A 186 -0.37 6.17 20.13
N ASN A 187 0.88 5.93 19.73
CA ASN A 187 1.94 5.35 20.57
C ASN A 187 1.53 4.05 21.29
N VAL A 188 0.82 3.17 20.57
CA VAL A 188 0.34 1.88 21.10
C VAL A 188 1.53 0.95 21.32
N LYS A 189 1.66 0.37 22.52
CA LYS A 189 2.74 -0.58 22.83
C LYS A 189 2.49 -1.94 22.15
N PRO A 190 3.53 -2.71 21.83
CA PRO A 190 3.39 -4.01 21.15
C PRO A 190 2.35 -4.95 21.75
N GLN A 191 2.38 -5.13 23.07
CA GLN A 191 1.45 -6.01 23.79
C GLN A 191 -0.01 -5.51 23.78
N ASP A 192 -0.22 -4.22 23.54
CA ASP A 192 -1.54 -3.59 23.58
C ASP A 192 -2.17 -3.53 22.18
N VAL A 193 -1.42 -3.89 21.12
CA VAL A 193 -1.90 -3.80 19.72
C VAL A 193 -3.14 -4.64 19.48
N ALA A 194 -3.10 -5.94 19.77
CA ALA A 194 -4.24 -6.82 19.57
C ALA A 194 -5.49 -6.39 20.35
N PRO A 195 -5.43 -6.15 21.68
CA PRO A 195 -6.60 -5.72 22.43
C PRO A 195 -7.11 -4.34 21.99
N PHE A 196 -6.22 -3.41 21.61
CA PHE A 196 -6.60 -2.08 21.14
C PHE A 196 -7.50 -2.15 19.89
N PHE A 197 -7.04 -2.84 18.84
CA PHE A 197 -7.80 -2.92 17.59
C PHE A 197 -9.04 -3.83 17.69
N ALA A 198 -8.99 -4.88 18.52
CA ALA A 198 -10.14 -5.73 18.76
C ALA A 198 -11.28 -4.99 19.47
N GLY A 199 -10.96 -4.13 20.44
CA GLY A 199 -11.94 -3.32 21.18
C GLY A 199 -12.41 -2.07 20.45
N TYR A 200 -11.79 -1.70 19.32
CA TYR A 200 -11.99 -0.39 18.71
C TYR A 200 -13.44 -0.12 18.25
N HIS A 201 -14.18 -1.14 17.80
CA HIS A 201 -15.59 -1.04 17.42
C HIS A 201 -16.47 -0.46 18.55
N GLY A 202 -16.10 -0.68 19.82
CA GLY A 202 -16.83 -0.22 20.98
C GLY A 202 -16.41 1.16 21.48
N TRP A 203 -15.49 1.84 20.78
CA TRP A 203 -14.96 3.12 21.24
C TRP A 203 -16.01 4.23 21.12
N LYS A 204 -16.27 4.92 22.23
CA LYS A 204 -17.31 5.95 22.34
C LYS A 204 -16.82 7.39 22.22
N GLN A 205 -15.55 7.60 21.87
CA GLN A 205 -15.07 8.97 21.64
C GLN A 205 -15.79 9.60 20.45
N PRO A 206 -16.05 10.92 20.47
CA PRO A 206 -16.75 11.58 19.38
C PRO A 206 -16.01 11.31 18.06
N SER A 207 -16.71 10.72 17.08
CA SER A 207 -16.18 10.43 15.74
C SER A 207 -15.80 11.71 14.96
N GLY A 208 -16.09 12.88 15.51
CA GLY A 208 -16.01 14.16 14.82
C GLY A 208 -17.13 14.35 13.79
N TYR A 209 -18.03 13.37 13.64
CA TYR A 209 -19.15 13.37 12.72
C TYR A 209 -20.45 13.12 13.50
N PRO A 210 -21.42 14.05 13.48
CA PRO A 210 -22.62 13.94 14.31
C PRO A 210 -23.60 12.86 13.82
N ASP A 211 -23.42 12.36 12.60
CA ASP A 211 -24.34 11.45 11.89
C ASP A 211 -23.88 9.99 11.85
N THR A 212 -22.78 9.65 12.53
CA THR A 212 -22.37 8.25 12.71
C THR A 212 -21.85 7.99 14.13
N ALA A 213 -22.33 6.87 14.69
CA ALA A 213 -21.80 6.30 15.94
C ALA A 213 -20.57 5.42 15.71
N SER A 214 -20.20 5.15 14.46
CA SER A 214 -19.01 4.37 14.11
C SER A 214 -17.74 5.16 14.45
N PRO A 215 -16.78 4.54 15.17
CA PRO A 215 -15.53 5.20 15.53
C PRO A 215 -14.54 5.23 14.36
N TYR A 216 -14.76 4.45 13.31
CA TYR A 216 -13.80 4.26 12.22
C TYR A 216 -13.63 5.49 11.35
N ALA A 217 -14.73 6.18 10.99
CA ALA A 217 -14.67 7.39 10.18
C ALA A 217 -13.84 8.50 10.85
N GLY A 218 -14.04 8.70 12.16
CA GLY A 218 -13.23 9.62 12.95
C GLY A 218 -11.77 9.17 13.10
N ALA A 219 -11.55 7.87 13.26
CA ALA A 219 -10.23 7.27 13.46
C ALA A 219 -9.24 7.64 12.36
N ILE A 220 -9.72 7.69 11.11
CA ILE A 220 -8.89 7.87 9.92
C ILE A 220 -8.94 9.30 9.37
N ARG A 221 -9.59 10.24 10.08
CA ARG A 221 -9.74 11.62 9.61
C ARG A 221 -8.39 12.31 9.40
N GLU A 222 -7.39 11.96 10.21
CA GLU A 222 -6.01 12.46 10.13
C GLU A 222 -5.28 12.10 8.82
N PHE A 223 -5.79 11.09 8.08
CA PHE A 223 -5.21 10.69 6.80
C PHE A 223 -5.89 11.37 5.60
N HIS A 224 -6.91 12.20 5.84
CA HIS A 224 -7.60 12.99 4.82
C HIS A 224 -8.10 12.17 3.61
N LEU A 225 -8.45 10.89 3.81
CA LEU A 225 -8.85 9.98 2.72
C LEU A 225 -10.22 10.32 2.14
N PHE A 226 -11.15 10.75 2.98
CA PHE A 226 -12.48 11.20 2.58
C PHE A 226 -12.52 12.73 2.50
N SER A 227 -13.41 13.27 1.67
CA SER A 227 -13.68 14.71 1.65
C SER A 227 -14.13 15.20 3.03
N GLU A 228 -13.54 16.30 3.50
CA GLU A 228 -13.91 16.92 4.76
C GLU A 228 -15.24 17.66 4.63
N THR A 229 -16.29 17.08 5.21
CA THR A 229 -17.63 17.65 5.31
C THR A 229 -18.09 17.60 6.76
N ARG A 230 -19.09 18.43 7.12
CA ARG A 230 -19.67 18.39 8.47
C ARG A 230 -20.32 17.04 8.82
N LEU A 231 -20.94 16.41 7.83
CA LEU A 231 -21.59 15.09 7.95
C LEU A 231 -20.77 14.04 7.21
N PHE A 232 -20.66 12.84 7.76
CA PHE A 232 -19.93 11.75 7.12
C PHE A 232 -20.76 11.01 6.06
N ASN A 233 -22.07 10.92 6.23
CA ASN A 233 -23.04 10.13 5.45
C ASN A 233 -22.71 8.62 5.45
N PRO A 234 -22.73 7.93 6.60
CA PRO A 234 -22.23 6.55 6.75
C PRO A 234 -22.91 5.53 5.82
N TYR A 235 -24.24 5.65 5.62
CA TYR A 235 -25.04 4.69 4.86
C TYR A 235 -25.06 4.94 3.35
N LYS A 236 -24.40 6.01 2.87
CA LYS A 236 -24.31 6.27 1.43
C LYS A 236 -23.43 5.21 0.79
N ASN A 237 -23.96 4.55 -0.23
CA ASN A 237 -23.17 3.68 -1.11
C ASN A 237 -22.21 4.53 -1.95
N MET A 238 -20.95 4.12 -1.99
CA MET A 238 -19.93 4.81 -2.75
C MET A 238 -20.00 4.45 -4.23
N THR A 239 -19.83 5.44 -5.09
CA THR A 239 -19.61 5.17 -6.52
C THR A 239 -18.16 4.74 -6.77
N ARG A 240 -17.90 4.16 -7.94
CA ARG A 240 -16.55 3.80 -8.40
C ARG A 240 -15.65 5.04 -8.48
N ALA A 241 -16.17 6.17 -8.94
CA ALA A 241 -15.44 7.44 -8.97
C ALA A 241 -15.12 7.98 -7.56
N GLU A 242 -16.07 7.92 -6.64
CA GLU A 242 -15.85 8.34 -5.25
C GLU A 242 -14.77 7.50 -4.59
N PHE A 243 -14.80 6.18 -4.78
CA PHE A 243 -13.78 5.30 -4.24
C PHE A 243 -12.43 5.46 -4.95
N ALA A 244 -12.40 5.74 -6.26
CA ALA A 244 -11.17 6.10 -6.98
C ALA A 244 -10.47 7.32 -6.35
N ALA A 245 -11.23 8.35 -5.96
CA ALA A 245 -10.66 9.50 -5.27
C ALA A 245 -10.06 9.13 -3.90
N VAL A 246 -10.70 8.23 -3.15
CA VAL A 246 -10.17 7.70 -1.89
C VAL A 246 -8.89 6.88 -2.11
N LEU A 247 -8.90 6.00 -3.11
CA LEU A 247 -7.74 5.17 -3.47
C LEU A 247 -6.55 6.02 -3.94
N LYS A 248 -6.78 7.11 -4.67
CA LYS A 248 -5.71 8.02 -5.08
C LYS A 248 -5.04 8.66 -3.87
N ARG A 249 -5.82 9.11 -2.87
CA ARG A 249 -5.26 9.67 -1.63
C ARG A 249 -4.52 8.61 -0.81
N LEU A 250 -5.02 7.38 -0.77
CA LEU A 250 -4.34 6.26 -0.12
C LEU A 250 -3.00 5.93 -0.83
N TYR A 251 -3.00 5.92 -2.16
CA TYR A 251 -1.78 5.75 -2.95
C TYR A 251 -0.75 6.83 -2.61
N ASP A 252 -1.15 8.11 -2.66
CA ASP A 252 -0.27 9.23 -2.39
C ASP A 252 0.32 9.15 -0.98
N PHE A 253 -0.50 8.79 0.00
CA PHE A 253 -0.05 8.57 1.37
C PHE A 253 1.05 7.50 1.47
N TYR A 254 0.84 6.34 0.86
CA TYR A 254 1.84 5.26 0.88
C TYR A 254 3.10 5.60 0.10
N ALA A 255 2.96 6.18 -1.10
CA ALA A 255 4.10 6.57 -1.93
C ALA A 255 4.96 7.63 -1.22
N ASP A 256 4.33 8.64 -0.62
CA ASP A 256 5.00 9.66 0.17
C ASP A 256 5.74 9.07 1.37
N ASP A 257 5.09 8.20 2.14
CA ASP A 257 5.70 7.58 3.33
C ASP A 257 6.86 6.65 2.95
N ALA A 258 6.73 5.86 1.87
CA ALA A 258 7.78 4.98 1.39
C ALA A 258 9.06 5.75 1.04
N ALA A 259 8.93 6.84 0.28
CA ALA A 259 10.07 7.68 -0.11
C ALA A 259 10.64 8.49 1.07
N LYS A 260 9.78 9.03 1.95
CA LYS A 260 10.22 9.84 3.11
C LYS A 260 11.01 9.02 4.12
N GLN A 261 10.68 7.74 4.34
CA GLN A 261 11.37 6.88 5.30
C GLN A 261 12.89 6.81 5.11
N PHE A 262 13.39 6.88 3.88
CA PHE A 262 14.83 6.86 3.61
C PHE A 262 15.59 8.13 4.03
N ARG A 263 14.86 9.22 4.30
CA ARG A 263 15.40 10.53 4.72
C ARG A 263 15.16 10.84 6.21
N GLU A 264 14.50 9.92 6.91
CA GLU A 264 14.13 10.05 8.33
C GLU A 264 15.18 9.38 9.25
N SER A 265 14.78 9.01 10.47
CA SER A 265 15.61 8.33 11.46
C SER A 265 16.13 6.98 10.95
N GLN A 266 17.24 6.50 11.52
CA GLN A 266 17.83 5.20 11.17
C GLN A 266 16.82 4.04 11.30
N GLN A 267 15.95 4.09 12.31
CA GLN A 267 14.90 3.09 12.50
C GLN A 267 13.86 3.09 11.35
N ARG A 268 13.53 4.27 10.81
CA ARG A 268 12.61 4.41 9.68
C ARG A 268 13.27 3.96 8.37
N GLN A 269 14.55 4.27 8.19
CA GLN A 269 15.34 3.75 7.08
C GLN A 269 15.41 2.21 7.12
N GLN A 270 15.64 1.61 8.30
CA GLN A 270 15.62 0.15 8.48
C GLN A 270 14.30 -0.47 8.03
N LYS A 271 13.15 0.12 8.41
CA LYS A 271 11.83 -0.37 8.03
C LYS A 271 11.58 -0.30 6.53
N ALA A 272 11.96 0.80 5.88
CA ALA A 272 11.83 0.93 4.43
C ALA A 272 12.75 -0.02 3.66
N VAL A 273 14.00 -0.21 4.11
CA VAL A 273 14.90 -1.22 3.55
C VAL A 273 14.31 -2.63 3.70
N ASN A 274 13.76 -2.96 4.87
CA ASN A 274 13.14 -4.27 5.11
C ASN A 274 11.98 -4.52 4.14
N LEU A 275 11.08 -3.55 3.95
CA LEU A 275 10.01 -3.66 2.95
C LEU A 275 10.55 -3.83 1.52
N LEU A 276 11.56 -3.05 1.13
CA LEU A 276 12.19 -3.16 -0.20
C LEU A 276 12.80 -4.55 -0.42
N LEU A 277 13.58 -5.05 0.53
CA LEU A 277 14.20 -6.38 0.43
C LEU A 277 13.15 -7.49 0.41
N THR A 278 12.07 -7.33 1.17
CA THR A 278 10.93 -8.26 1.18
C THR A 278 10.26 -8.31 -0.19
N ALA A 279 9.95 -7.14 -0.77
CA ALA A 279 9.36 -7.03 -2.10
C ALA A 279 10.28 -7.61 -3.19
N ALA A 280 11.57 -7.28 -3.14
CA ALA A 280 12.58 -7.78 -4.08
C ALA A 280 12.70 -9.30 -4.03
N ASN A 281 12.75 -9.88 -2.83
CA ASN A 281 12.78 -11.32 -2.64
C ASN A 281 11.51 -11.99 -3.16
N HIS A 282 10.34 -11.44 -2.83
CA HIS A 282 9.07 -11.97 -3.33
C HIS A 282 9.01 -11.94 -4.87
N ALA A 283 9.42 -10.84 -5.49
CA ALA A 283 9.49 -10.70 -6.95
C ALA A 283 10.45 -11.73 -7.59
N TYR A 284 11.61 -11.96 -6.98
CA TYR A 284 12.56 -12.98 -7.43
C TYR A 284 11.98 -14.40 -7.33
N ARG A 285 11.42 -14.77 -6.17
CA ARG A 285 10.85 -16.11 -5.95
C ARG A 285 9.67 -16.42 -6.87
N THR A 286 8.88 -15.42 -7.20
CA THR A 286 7.72 -15.53 -8.10
C THR A 286 8.06 -15.31 -9.58
N LYS A 287 9.33 -15.02 -9.90
CA LYS A 287 9.79 -14.68 -11.25
C LYS A 287 9.00 -13.53 -11.89
N ASN A 288 8.57 -12.57 -11.07
CA ASN A 288 7.81 -11.41 -11.54
C ASN A 288 8.74 -10.37 -12.16
N GLY A 289 8.92 -10.42 -13.48
CA GLY A 289 9.89 -9.57 -14.20
C GLY A 289 9.72 -8.07 -13.97
N LYS A 290 8.48 -7.56 -13.92
CA LYS A 290 8.21 -6.13 -13.67
C LYS A 290 8.82 -5.67 -12.35
N TRP A 291 8.52 -6.38 -11.26
CA TRP A 291 8.99 -6.01 -9.92
C TRP A 291 10.44 -6.40 -9.68
N LEU A 292 10.90 -7.48 -10.31
CA LEU A 292 12.29 -7.89 -10.26
C LEU A 292 13.21 -6.80 -10.84
N ASP A 293 12.87 -6.26 -12.00
CA ASP A 293 13.63 -5.17 -12.62
C ASP A 293 13.46 -3.82 -11.89
N ALA A 294 12.33 -3.62 -11.20
CA ALA A 294 12.11 -2.43 -10.37
C ALA A 294 13.03 -2.40 -9.14
N TYR A 295 13.30 -3.55 -8.50
CA TYR A 295 14.02 -3.60 -7.22
C TYR A 295 15.45 -4.13 -7.30
N LEU A 296 15.80 -4.91 -8.31
CA LEU A 296 17.12 -5.52 -8.47
C LEU A 296 17.74 -5.13 -9.82
N SER A 297 18.95 -4.57 -9.79
CA SER A 297 19.75 -4.38 -11.01
C SER A 297 20.08 -5.74 -11.65
N LYS A 298 20.45 -5.77 -12.94
CA LYS A 298 20.90 -7.01 -13.59
C LYS A 298 22.07 -7.69 -12.84
N PRO A 299 23.12 -6.96 -12.42
CA PRO A 299 24.15 -7.55 -11.54
C PRO A 299 23.60 -8.13 -10.23
N ALA A 300 22.65 -7.47 -9.57
CA ALA A 300 22.05 -7.99 -8.35
C ALA A 300 21.21 -9.26 -8.60
N GLN A 301 20.50 -9.32 -9.73
CA GLN A 301 19.76 -10.51 -10.18
C GLN A 301 20.70 -11.69 -10.45
N GLU A 302 21.89 -11.44 -11.02
CA GLU A 302 22.93 -12.46 -11.20
C GLU A 302 23.53 -12.92 -9.87
N SER A 303 23.78 -11.99 -8.94
CA SER A 303 24.29 -12.31 -7.60
C SER A 303 23.30 -13.17 -6.81
N ILE A 304 22.03 -12.79 -6.76
CA ILE A 304 21.02 -13.53 -6.00
C ILE A 304 20.77 -14.93 -6.57
N ALA A 305 20.91 -15.11 -7.90
CA ALA A 305 20.80 -16.42 -8.55
C ALA A 305 21.91 -17.40 -8.15
N LYS A 306 23.08 -16.90 -7.74
CA LYS A 306 24.21 -17.71 -7.26
C LYS A 306 24.09 -18.09 -5.77
N ILE A 307 23.20 -17.42 -5.03
CA ILE A 307 22.99 -17.66 -3.61
C ILE A 307 21.96 -18.79 -3.46
N ALA A 308 22.42 -20.00 -3.15
CA ALA A 308 21.57 -21.16 -2.91
C ALA A 308 21.06 -21.25 -1.46
N LEU A 309 20.74 -20.11 -0.84
CA LEU A 309 20.34 -19.98 0.56
C LEU A 309 18.92 -19.38 0.67
N PRO A 310 18.25 -19.55 1.82
CA PRO A 310 17.05 -18.77 2.09
C PRO A 310 17.35 -17.27 1.93
N LEU A 311 16.48 -16.60 1.20
CA LEU A 311 16.58 -15.17 0.94
C LEU A 311 15.85 -14.38 2.04
N HIS A 312 15.93 -13.05 1.97
CA HIS A 312 15.43 -12.15 3.01
C HIS A 312 14.05 -12.52 3.57
N ASP A 313 13.99 -12.74 4.89
CA ASP A 313 12.78 -12.80 5.70
C ASP A 313 12.63 -11.46 6.42
N TYR A 314 11.43 -10.88 6.33
CA TYR A 314 11.11 -9.58 6.91
C TYR A 314 11.25 -9.52 8.44
N ARG A 315 11.40 -10.67 9.11
CA ARG A 315 11.60 -10.81 10.56
C ARG A 315 13.06 -10.65 11.00
N VAL A 316 13.96 -10.36 10.08
CA VAL A 316 15.40 -10.26 10.34
C VAL A 316 15.82 -8.85 10.75
N ALA A 317 16.76 -8.77 11.69
CA ALA A 317 17.37 -7.51 12.09
C ALA A 317 18.34 -7.01 11.00
N LEU A 318 18.24 -5.72 10.67
CA LEU A 318 19.05 -5.07 9.65
C LEU A 318 19.99 -4.04 10.25
N THR A 319 21.26 -4.09 9.85
CA THR A 319 22.25 -3.05 10.19
C THR A 319 22.52 -2.21 8.95
N LEU A 320 22.32 -0.90 9.07
CA LEU A 320 22.52 0.07 7.99
C LEU A 320 23.81 0.86 8.20
N ARG A 321 24.61 1.00 7.15
CA ARG A 321 25.79 1.88 7.12
C ARG A 321 25.80 2.67 5.81
N LYS A 322 26.09 3.97 5.87
CA LYS A 322 26.37 4.74 4.64
C LYS A 322 27.69 4.28 4.05
N ASP A 323 27.79 4.30 2.72
CA ASP A 323 29.07 4.05 2.07
C ASP A 323 30.08 5.14 2.42
N ASP A 324 31.35 4.74 2.54
CA ASP A 324 32.44 5.60 3.00
C ASP A 324 32.84 6.64 1.93
N THR A 325 32.58 6.34 0.66
CA THR A 325 32.92 7.17 -0.50
C THR A 325 31.73 7.95 -1.05
N ASP A 326 30.53 7.37 -1.06
CA ASP A 326 29.31 8.00 -1.55
C ASP A 326 28.17 7.87 -0.53
N LYS A 327 27.90 8.97 0.19
CA LYS A 327 26.87 9.01 1.24
C LYS A 327 25.45 8.76 0.73
N ASN A 328 25.21 8.77 -0.58
CA ASN A 328 23.92 8.42 -1.17
C ASN A 328 23.73 6.89 -1.26
N LYS A 329 24.81 6.11 -1.22
CA LYS A 329 24.78 4.64 -1.19
C LYS A 329 24.62 4.14 0.24
N LEU A 330 23.87 3.05 0.37
CA LEU A 330 23.54 2.46 1.65
C LEU A 330 23.89 0.98 1.64
N TRP A 331 24.80 0.59 2.53
CA TRP A 331 25.09 -0.80 2.83
C TRP A 331 24.12 -1.32 3.88
N VAL A 332 23.62 -2.53 3.64
CA VAL A 332 22.68 -3.22 4.52
C VAL A 332 23.21 -4.61 4.80
N ALA A 333 23.52 -4.88 6.06
CA ALA A 333 23.85 -6.22 6.52
C ALA A 333 22.63 -6.86 7.18
N ALA A 334 22.30 -8.08 6.77
CA ALA A 334 21.21 -8.88 7.32
C ALA A 334 21.73 -10.24 7.76
N ALA A 335 21.56 -10.56 9.04
CA ALA A 335 22.03 -11.81 9.63
C ALA A 335 20.89 -12.82 9.74
N TYR A 336 21.12 -14.03 9.26
CA TYR A 336 20.14 -15.11 9.19
C TYR A 336 20.65 -16.33 9.97
N ALA A 337 19.71 -17.10 10.50
CA ALA A 337 19.96 -18.41 11.08
C ALA A 337 19.08 -19.42 10.35
N ASP A 338 19.69 -20.42 9.70
CA ASP A 338 18.98 -21.50 9.05
C ASP A 338 19.39 -22.86 9.66
N PRO A 339 18.44 -23.76 10.00
CA PRO A 339 18.77 -25.05 10.61
C PRO A 339 19.68 -25.96 9.77
N LYS A 340 19.68 -25.80 8.44
CA LYS A 340 20.44 -26.65 7.51
C LYS A 340 21.77 -26.03 7.12
N VAL A 341 21.83 -24.71 6.99
CA VAL A 341 23.02 -24.00 6.49
C VAL A 341 23.82 -23.30 7.61
N GLY A 342 23.24 -23.18 8.81
CA GLY A 342 23.85 -22.45 9.92
C GLY A 342 23.61 -20.94 9.82
N ASN A 343 24.44 -20.18 10.52
CA ASN A 343 24.34 -18.73 10.54
C ASN A 343 25.06 -18.13 9.33
N TYR A 344 24.44 -17.15 8.68
CA TYR A 344 25.04 -16.44 7.56
C TYR A 344 24.62 -14.98 7.52
N GLU A 345 25.36 -14.18 6.76
CA GLU A 345 25.03 -12.79 6.51
C GLU A 345 24.93 -12.52 5.00
N LEU A 346 23.93 -11.72 4.63
CA LEU A 346 23.83 -11.14 3.30
C LEU A 346 24.07 -9.64 3.41
N GLU A 347 24.98 -9.13 2.59
CA GLU A 347 25.27 -7.71 2.45
C GLU A 347 24.67 -7.19 1.13
N TYR A 348 23.82 -6.17 1.23
CA TYR A 348 23.15 -5.52 0.11
C TYR A 348 23.71 -4.11 -0.08
N LEU A 349 23.95 -3.72 -1.32
CA LEU A 349 24.21 -2.34 -1.71
C LEU A 349 22.95 -1.74 -2.31
N LEU A 350 22.46 -0.65 -1.73
CA LEU A 350 21.32 0.10 -2.22
C LEU A 350 21.78 1.46 -2.76
N GLU A 351 21.46 1.73 -4.02
CA GLU A 351 21.76 2.99 -4.71
C GLU A 351 20.46 3.77 -4.99
N PRO A 352 20.50 5.12 -5.08
CA PRO A 352 19.32 5.91 -5.45
C PRO A 352 18.77 5.52 -6.81
N ASP A 353 17.45 5.38 -6.90
CA ASP A 353 16.72 5.10 -8.15
C ASP A 353 15.29 5.63 -8.00
N GLU A 354 15.01 6.77 -8.65
CA GLU A 354 13.68 7.43 -8.62
C GLU A 354 12.62 6.67 -9.46
N GLY A 355 13.01 5.61 -10.17
CA GLY A 355 12.13 4.80 -11.01
C GLY A 355 11.30 3.78 -10.24
N ASN A 356 11.41 3.72 -8.92
CA ASN A 356 10.57 2.86 -8.09
C ASN A 356 10.15 3.55 -6.78
N PRO A 357 9.08 3.07 -6.12
CA PRO A 357 8.49 3.82 -5.00
C PRO A 357 9.34 3.89 -3.73
N PHE A 358 10.39 3.08 -3.60
CA PHE A 358 11.35 3.18 -2.50
C PHE A 358 12.44 4.23 -2.77
N GLY A 359 12.53 4.79 -3.99
CA GLY A 359 13.57 5.74 -4.38
C GLY A 359 14.98 5.12 -4.38
N ARG A 360 15.08 3.79 -4.30
CA ARG A 360 16.33 3.03 -4.21
C ARG A 360 16.22 1.69 -4.89
N LYS A 361 17.32 1.18 -5.40
CA LYS A 361 17.43 -0.13 -6.05
C LYS A 361 18.58 -0.91 -5.43
N VAL A 362 18.41 -2.22 -5.30
CA VAL A 362 19.49 -3.12 -4.88
C VAL A 362 20.38 -3.40 -6.08
N THR A 363 21.66 -3.03 -5.97
CA THR A 363 22.59 -3.11 -7.10
C THR A 363 23.69 -4.15 -6.94
N SER A 364 23.94 -4.61 -5.72
CA SER A 364 24.83 -5.72 -5.41
C SER A 364 24.31 -6.50 -4.20
N ILE A 365 24.51 -7.81 -4.23
CA ILE A 365 24.25 -8.72 -3.11
C ILE A 365 25.47 -9.61 -2.92
N LYS A 366 25.97 -9.71 -1.69
CA LYS A 366 27.11 -10.55 -1.32
C LYS A 366 26.71 -11.50 -0.20
N PHE A 367 27.16 -12.74 -0.31
CA PHE A 367 27.06 -13.73 0.76
C PHE A 367 28.34 -13.72 1.59
N ILE A 368 28.18 -13.70 2.92
CA ILE A 368 29.25 -13.79 3.89
C ILE A 368 28.92 -14.95 4.83
N GLN A 369 29.74 -16.00 4.80
CA GLN A 369 29.62 -17.09 5.77
C GLN A 369 30.16 -16.63 7.12
N LYS A 370 29.38 -16.86 8.19
CA LYS A 370 29.73 -16.48 9.56
C LYS A 370 30.14 -17.67 10.41
#